data_AF-A0A1H0V7E7-F1
#
_entry.id   AF-A0A1H0V7E7-F1
#
_cell.length_a   1.000
_cell.length_b   1.000
_cell.length_c   1.000
_cell.angle_alpha   90.00
_cell.angle_beta   90.00
_cell.angle_gamma   90.00
#
_symmetry.space_group_name_H-M   'P 1'
#
loop_
_entity.id
_entity.type
_entity.pdbx_description
1 polymer ?
#
loop_
_entity_poly.entity_id
_entity_poly.type
_entity_poly.pdbx_seq_one_letter_code
_entity_poly.pdbx_strand_id
1 'polypeptide(L)'
;MIYVAIGGAIGAVLRYLLGFILMKRFTNPPIPVAMVIVNLIGSFTLGAVLALSFDSKIIPPVHQLLVIGFLGAFTTFSTFSMEAIELFQKKQYRKMLSYISITIFGSIGFFSIGYLLLN
;
A
#
# COMPACT_ATOMS: atom_id res chain seq x y z
N MET A 1 -21.85 -1.97 -3.27
CA MET A 1 -21.47 -0.56 -2.98
C MET A 1 -21.20 -0.31 -1.50
N ILE A 2 -22.11 -0.67 -0.59
CA ILE A 2 -21.89 -0.46 0.86
C ILE A 2 -20.60 -1.10 1.40
N TYR A 3 -20.29 -2.33 0.96
CA TYR A 3 -19.05 -3.03 1.33
C TYR A 3 -17.79 -2.28 0.89
N VAL A 4 -17.81 -1.73 -0.34
CA VAL A 4 -16.70 -0.90 -0.86
C VAL A 4 -16.55 0.38 -0.04
N ALA A 5 -17.67 1.04 0.31
CA ALA A 5 -17.64 2.27 1.10
C ALA A 5 -17.10 2.04 2.52
N ILE A 6 -17.55 0.98 3.20
CA ILE A 6 -17.07 0.60 4.53
C ILE A 6 -15.59 0.23 4.48
N GLY A 7 -15.20 -0.66 3.57
CA GLY A 7 -13.80 -1.04 3.39
C GLY A 7 -12.92 0.16 3.08
N GLY A 8 -13.36 1.03 2.16
CA GLY A 8 -12.65 2.23 1.76
C GLY A 8 -12.45 3.23 2.90
N ALA A 9 -13.49 3.48 3.70
CA ALA A 9 -13.39 4.34 4.88
C ALA A 9 -12.37 3.80 5.88
N ILE A 10 -12.42 2.51 6.19
CA ILE A 10 -11.48 1.86 7.12
C ILE A 10 -10.06 1.91 6.56
N GLY A 11 -9.87 1.57 5.28
CA GLY A 11 -8.57 1.57 4.62
C GLY A 11 -7.91 2.95 4.61
N ALA A 12 -8.67 3.99 4.27
CA ALA A 12 -8.19 5.37 4.28
C ALA A 12 -7.80 5.84 5.69
N VAL A 13 -8.61 5.53 6.71
CA VAL A 13 -8.33 5.89 8.11
C VAL A 13 -7.08 5.17 8.61
N LEU A 14 -6.94 3.87 8.36
CA LEU A 14 -5.75 3.13 8.78
C LEU A 14 -4.49 3.59 8.06
N ARG A 15 -4.57 3.90 6.76
CA ARG A 15 -3.44 4.52 6.05
C ARG A 15 -3.04 5.84 6.69
N TYR A 16 -4.01 6.70 7.01
CA TYR A 16 -3.74 7.98 7.67
C TYR A 16 -3.07 7.80 9.03
N LEU A 17 -3.63 6.94 9.89
CA LEU A 17 -3.09 6.67 11.23
C LEU A 17 -1.70 6.06 11.16
N LEU A 18 -1.49 5.05 10.32
CA LEU A 18 -0.19 4.41 10.15
C LEU A 18 0.83 5.41 9.59
N GLY A 19 0.45 6.19 8.58
CA GLY A 19 1.31 7.24 8.02
C GLY A 19 1.75 8.25 9.08
N PHE A 20 0.81 8.69 9.93
CA PHE A 20 1.09 9.60 11.04
C PHE A 20 2.03 9.00 12.08
N ILE A 21 1.82 7.74 12.48
CA ILE A 21 2.69 7.01 13.42
C ILE A 21 4.10 6.88 12.84
N LEU A 22 4.22 6.48 11.57
CA LEU A 22 5.51 6.32 10.91
C LEU A 22 6.26 7.64 10.76
N MET A 23 5.55 8.72 10.42
CA MET A 23 6.14 10.05 10.33
C MET A 23 6.65 10.55 11.69
N LYS A 24 5.96 10.23 12.79
CA LYS A 24 6.46 10.52 14.15
C LYS A 24 7.66 9.68 14.54
N ARG A 25 7.70 8.41 14.11
CA ARG A 25 8.79 7.47 14.44
C ARG A 25 10.07 7.77 13.67
N PHE A 26 9.94 8.21 12.43
CA PHE A 26 11.07 8.56 11.56
C PHE A 26 11.12 10.08 11.38
N THR A 27 11.90 10.76 12.23
CA THR A 27 11.90 12.24 12.33
C THR A 27 12.58 12.95 11.16
N ASN A 28 13.39 12.25 10.35
CA ASN A 28 14.01 12.80 9.13
C ASN A 28 14.46 11.66 8.18
N PRO A 29 13.52 10.90 7.61
CA PRO A 29 13.89 9.76 6.79
C PRO A 29 14.51 10.23 5.46
N PRO A 30 15.43 9.45 4.87
CA PRO A 30 16.08 9.83 3.62
C PRO A 30 15.10 9.92 2.45
N ILE A 31 13.99 9.18 2.51
CA ILE A 31 12.88 9.14 1.56
C ILE A 31 11.53 9.09 2.32
N PRO A 32 10.38 9.27 1.66
CA PRO A 32 9.04 9.13 2.25
C PRO A 32 8.71 7.68 2.71
N VAL A 33 9.32 7.25 3.82
CA VAL A 33 9.23 5.86 4.33
C VAL A 33 7.80 5.45 4.69
N ALA A 34 6.96 6.39 5.10
CA ALA A 34 5.58 6.09 5.49
C ALA A 34 4.79 5.44 4.35
N MET A 35 4.79 6.07 3.15
CA MET A 35 4.05 5.55 2.01
C MET A 35 4.68 4.31 1.40
N VAL A 36 6.00 4.14 1.50
CA VAL A 36 6.65 2.86 1.19
C VAL A 36 6.03 1.76 2.03
N ILE A 37 6.06 1.88 3.36
CA ILE A 37 5.60 0.83 4.27
C ILE A 37 4.11 0.52 4.06
N VAL A 38 3.27 1.55 3.93
CA VAL A 38 1.84 1.39 3.65
C VAL A 38 1.62 0.59 2.37
N ASN A 39 2.27 0.97 1.26
CA ASN A 39 2.11 0.28 -0.01
C ASN A 39 2.67 -1.15 0.02
N LEU A 40 3.80 -1.40 0.70
CA LEU A 40 4.36 -2.75 0.85
C LEU A 40 3.44 -3.67 1.67
N ILE A 41 2.95 -3.22 2.82
CA ILE A 41 2.02 -3.98 3.67
C ILE A 41 0.74 -4.28 2.89
N GLY A 42 0.19 -3.28 2.20
CA GLY A 42 -1.02 -3.44 1.41
C GLY A 42 -0.83 -4.42 0.26
N SER A 43 0.31 -4.35 -0.44
CA SER A 43 0.62 -5.26 -1.56
C SER A 43 0.79 -6.71 -1.07
N PHE A 44 1.50 -6.92 0.05
CA PHE A 44 1.62 -8.24 0.67
C PHE A 44 0.27 -8.81 1.08
N THR A 45 -0.54 -7.99 1.75
CA THR A 45 -1.87 -8.41 2.21
C THR A 45 -2.77 -8.75 1.03
N LEU A 46 -2.69 -8.00 -0.07
CA LEU A 46 -3.41 -8.30 -1.29
C LEU A 46 -2.99 -9.64 -1.90
N GLY A 47 -1.68 -9.90 -2.00
CA GLY A 47 -1.16 -11.18 -2.48
C GLY A 47 -1.68 -12.35 -1.64
N ALA A 48 -1.58 -12.23 -0.31
CA ALA A 48 -2.08 -13.21 0.65
C ALA A 48 -3.59 -13.48 0.51
N VAL A 49 -4.40 -12.42 0.40
CA VAL A 49 -5.86 -12.53 0.21
C VAL A 49 -6.17 -13.25 -1.10
N LEU A 50 -5.48 -12.93 -2.20
CA LEU A 50 -5.71 -13.55 -3.50
C LEU A 50 -5.26 -15.01 -3.55
N ALA A 51 -4.20 -15.40 -2.85
CA ALA A 51 -3.79 -16.81 -2.74
C ALA A 51 -4.88 -17.66 -2.06
N LEU A 52 -5.41 -17.20 -0.92
CA LEU A 52 -6.50 -17.89 -0.21
C LEU A 52 -7.81 -17.95 -1.03
N SER A 53 -7.96 -17.09 -2.03
CA SER A 53 -9.15 -17.03 -2.89
C SER A 53 -9.21 -18.14 -3.93
N PHE A 54 -8.09 -18.79 -4.24
CA PHE A 54 -8.00 -19.76 -5.33
C PHE A 54 -8.67 -21.09 -4.97
N ASP A 55 -8.57 -21.54 -3.71
CA ASP A 55 -9.20 -22.79 -3.24
C ASP A 55 -10.61 -22.58 -2.69
N SER A 56 -10.95 -21.36 -2.27
CA SER A 56 -12.27 -21.02 -1.78
C SER A 56 -12.72 -19.69 -2.40
N LYS A 57 -13.69 -19.74 -3.31
CA LYS A 57 -14.21 -18.56 -4.01
C LYS A 57 -14.56 -17.48 -2.98
N ILE A 58 -13.75 -16.42 -2.90
CA ILE A 58 -14.11 -15.25 -2.09
C ILE A 58 -15.48 -14.78 -2.58
N ILE A 59 -16.45 -14.78 -1.68
CA ILE A 59 -17.82 -14.39 -1.99
C ILE A 59 -17.80 -12.89 -2.33
N PRO A 60 -18.57 -12.42 -3.34
CA PRO A 60 -18.49 -11.04 -3.83
C PRO A 60 -18.48 -9.92 -2.76
N PRO A 61 -19.22 -9.99 -1.63
CA PRO A 61 -19.15 -8.98 -0.57
C PRO A 61 -17.77 -8.84 0.07
N VAL A 62 -17.08 -9.97 0.31
CA VAL A 62 -15.76 -9.99 0.94
C VAL A 62 -14.72 -9.39 -0.01
N HIS A 63 -14.78 -9.71 -1.31
CA HIS A 63 -13.92 -9.10 -2.32
C HIS A 63 -14.15 -7.58 -2.42
N GLN A 64 -15.41 -7.15 -2.43
CA GLN A 64 -15.76 -5.73 -2.45
C GLN A 64 -15.24 -4.99 -1.22
N LEU A 65 -15.36 -5.59 -0.04
CA LEU A 65 -14.92 -4.98 1.22
C LEU A 65 -13.40 -4.95 1.34
N LEU A 66 -12.72 -6.09 1.15
CA LEU A 66 -11.28 -6.20 1.43
C LEU A 66 -10.43 -5.74 0.26
N VAL A 67 -10.69 -6.22 -0.96
CA VAL A 67 -9.81 -5.96 -2.12
C VAL A 67 -10.09 -4.56 -2.67
N ILE A 68 -11.34 -4.31 -3.07
CA ILE A 68 -11.70 -3.05 -3.72
C ILE A 68 -11.76 -1.90 -2.71
N GLY A 69 -12.44 -2.10 -1.58
CA GLY A 69 -12.59 -1.07 -0.55
C GLY A 69 -11.31 -0.87 0.26
N PHE A 70 -11.01 -1.80 1.15
CA PHE A 70 -9.96 -1.65 2.16
C PHE A 70 -8.57 -1.52 1.57
N LEU A 71 -8.09 -2.52 0.82
CA LEU A 71 -6.74 -2.52 0.25
C LEU A 71 -6.57 -1.43 -0.81
N GLY A 72 -7.63 -1.16 -1.60
CA GLY A 72 -7.68 -0.05 -2.55
C GLY A 72 -7.50 1.33 -1.91
N ALA A 73 -8.12 1.57 -0.75
CA ALA A 73 -7.98 2.84 -0.03
C ALA A 73 -6.79 2.91 0.94
N PHE A 74 -6.34 1.74 1.42
CA PHE A 74 -5.18 1.60 2.29
C PHE A 74 -3.88 1.82 1.53
N THR A 75 -3.78 1.38 0.27
CA THR A 75 -2.65 1.73 -0.61
C THR A 75 -2.90 3.07 -1.31
N THR A 76 -1.85 3.72 -1.81
CA THR A 76 -2.01 5.01 -2.53
C THR A 76 -0.91 5.22 -3.57
N PHE A 77 -1.34 5.39 -4.82
CA PHE A 77 -0.46 5.79 -5.92
C PHE A 77 -0.37 7.31 -6.08
N SER A 78 -1.44 8.05 -5.74
CA SER A 78 -1.49 9.50 -5.90
C SER A 78 -0.57 10.21 -4.90
N THR A 79 -0.58 9.80 -3.63
CA THR A 79 0.35 10.34 -2.62
C THR A 79 1.80 9.97 -2.95
N PHE A 80 2.04 8.73 -3.37
CA PHE A 80 3.35 8.29 -3.87
C PHE A 80 3.87 9.20 -5.01
N SER A 81 3.01 9.49 -6.00
CA SER A 81 3.38 10.32 -7.14
C SER A 81 3.71 11.76 -6.71
N MET A 82 2.89 12.34 -5.83
CA MET A 82 3.11 13.67 -5.28
C MET A 82 4.47 13.75 -4.57
N GLU A 83 4.77 12.79 -3.68
CA GLU A 83 6.03 12.76 -2.93
C GLU A 83 7.26 12.55 -3.83
N ALA A 84 7.13 11.75 -4.89
CA ALA A 84 8.19 11.59 -5.89
C ALA A 84 8.48 12.92 -6.62
N ILE A 85 7.43 13.65 -7.01
CA ILE A 85 7.55 14.97 -7.63
C ILE A 85 8.11 16.01 -6.66
N GLU A 86 7.79 15.95 -5.38
CA GLU A 86 8.42 16.83 -4.38
C GLU A 86 9.94 16.61 -4.29
N LEU A 87 10.40 15.37 -4.31
CA LEU A 87 11.84 15.06 -4.33
C LEU A 87 12.49 15.57 -5.62
N PHE A 88 11.80 15.48 -6.77
CA PHE A 88 12.26 16.05 -8.03
C PHE A 88 12.42 17.57 -7.94
N GLN A 89 11.40 18.28 -7.43
CA GLN A 89 11.43 19.74 -7.26
C GLN A 89 12.54 20.19 -6.32
N LYS A 90 12.84 19.40 -5.28
CA LYS A 90 13.97 19.62 -4.35
C LYS A 90 15.33 19.25 -4.96
N LYS A 91 15.40 18.87 -6.25
CA LYS A 91 16.60 18.39 -6.96
C LYS A 91 17.25 17.15 -6.31
N GLN A 92 16.48 16.37 -5.55
CA GLN A 92 16.94 15.18 -4.83
C GLN A 92 16.77 13.91 -5.68
N TYR A 93 17.35 13.90 -6.90
CA TYR A 93 17.10 12.85 -7.90
C TYR A 93 17.45 11.44 -7.44
N ARG A 94 18.55 11.26 -6.70
CA ARG A 94 18.93 9.96 -6.15
C ARG A 94 17.85 9.41 -5.20
N LYS A 95 17.36 10.25 -4.29
CA LYS A 95 16.30 9.89 -3.33
C LYS A 95 14.98 9.58 -4.05
N MET A 96 14.63 10.37 -5.06
CA MET A 96 13.46 10.13 -5.90
C MET A 96 13.55 8.75 -6.57
N LEU A 97 14.66 8.44 -7.25
CA LEU A 97 14.85 7.16 -7.93
C LEU A 97 14.82 5.98 -6.96
N SER A 98 15.44 6.12 -5.77
CA SER A 98 15.35 5.11 -4.72
C SER A 98 13.92 4.93 -4.23
N TYR A 99 13.19 6.01 -3.96
CA TYR A 99 11.80 5.96 -3.51
C TYR A 99 10.87 5.29 -4.53
N ILE A 100 10.99 5.65 -5.81
CA ILE A 100 10.24 5.03 -6.92
C ILE A 100 10.58 3.54 -7.03
N SER A 101 11.87 3.21 -7.10
CA SER A 101 12.32 1.81 -7.25
C SER A 101 11.86 0.94 -6.09
N ILE A 102 12.08 1.39 -4.85
CA ILE A 102 11.71 0.64 -3.65
C ILE A 102 10.19 0.44 -3.59
N THR A 103 9.40 1.47 -3.90
CA THR A 103 7.94 1.36 -3.86
C THR A 103 7.43 0.40 -4.93
N ILE A 104 7.87 0.55 -6.19
CA ILE A 104 7.38 -0.29 -7.30
C ILE A 104 7.85 -1.74 -7.15
N PHE A 105 9.16 -1.97 -7.10
CA PHE A 105 9.71 -3.32 -7.06
C PHE A 105 9.43 -3.99 -5.72
N GLY A 106 9.46 -3.23 -4.62
CA GLY A 106 9.10 -3.73 -3.31
C GLY A 106 7.63 -4.15 -3.27
N SER A 107 6.69 -3.36 -3.81
CA SER A 107 5.27 -3.74 -3.83
C SER A 107 5.03 -5.01 -4.63
N ILE A 108 5.66 -5.15 -5.80
CA ILE A 108 5.58 -6.39 -6.61
C ILE A 108 6.16 -7.58 -5.85
N GLY A 109 7.33 -7.40 -5.22
CA GLY A 109 7.98 -8.44 -4.42
C GLY A 109 7.14 -8.86 -3.22
N PHE A 110 6.61 -7.90 -2.46
CA PHE A 110 5.78 -8.17 -1.28
C PHE A 110 4.45 -8.81 -1.66
N PHE A 111 3.81 -8.39 -2.76
CA PHE A 111 2.66 -9.10 -3.32
C PHE A 111 3.01 -10.56 -3.64
N SER A 112 4.11 -10.80 -4.35
CA SER A 112 4.53 -12.14 -4.73
C SER A 112 4.82 -13.01 -3.51
N ILE A 113 5.48 -12.47 -2.49
CA ILE A 113 5.74 -13.17 -1.22
C ILE A 113 4.41 -13.50 -0.53
N GLY A 114 3.50 -12.53 -0.40
CA GLY A 114 2.20 -12.76 0.23
C GLY A 114 1.40 -13.84 -0.50
N TYR A 115 1.44 -13.84 -1.83
CA TYR A 115 0.77 -14.83 -2.66
C TYR A 115 1.38 -16.23 -2.49
N LEU A 116 2.71 -16.35 -2.59
CA LEU A 116 3.41 -17.65 -2.54
C LEU A 116 3.41 -18.29 -1.14
N LEU A 117 3.29 -17.50 -0.06
CA LEU A 117 3.27 -18.04 1.30
C LEU A 117 1.99 -18.80 1.63
N LEU A 118 0.89 -18.57 0.90
CA LEU A 118 -0.44 -19.07 1.23
C LEU A 118 -1.09 -19.85 0.08
N ASN A 119 -0.33 -20.20 -0.95
CA ASN A 119 -0.73 -21.03 -2.07
C ASN A 119 0.14 -22.28 -2.13
#